data_AF-A0A418QFM9-F1
#
_entry.id   AF-A0A418QFM9-F1
#
_cell.length_a   1.000
_cell.length_b   1.000
_cell.length_c   1.000
_cell.angle_alpha   90.00
_cell.angle_beta   90.00
_cell.angle_gamma   90.00
#
_symmetry.space_group_name_H-M   'P 1'
#
loop_
_entity.id
_entity.type
_entity.pdbx_description
1 polymer ?
#
loop_
_entity_poly.entity_id
_entity_poly.type
_entity_poly.pdbx_seq_one_letter_code
_entity_poly.pdbx_strand_id
1 'polypeptide(L)'
;MTTTSDQLPNLSLQALGTTVRAQGAGAFAALREVRRLEALLTRFRPSPLTELNARGELRDPPADLRLALTHALDIAWRTQGLITPAVLGALEA
;
A
#
# COMPACT_ATOMS: atom_id res chain seq x y z
N MET A 1 -0.10 34.95 -29.24
CA MET A 1 -0.89 34.03 -28.42
C MET A 1 -0.50 32.61 -28.80
N THR A 2 0.54 32.08 -28.15
CA THR A 2 0.94 30.68 -28.28
C THR A 2 0.16 29.89 -27.23
N THR A 3 -0.73 29.00 -27.70
CA THR A 3 -1.41 28.01 -26.88
C THR A 3 -0.37 27.11 -26.24
N THR A 4 -0.06 27.35 -24.96
CA THR A 4 0.63 26.38 -24.11
C THR A 4 -0.25 25.13 -24.09
N SER A 5 0.22 24.04 -24.70
CA SER A 5 -0.41 22.73 -24.52
C SER A 5 -0.50 22.49 -23.02
N ASP A 6 -1.71 22.38 -22.49
CA ASP A 6 -1.99 22.08 -21.09
C ASP A 6 -1.55 20.63 -20.84
N GLN A 7 -0.24 20.39 -20.73
CA GLN A 7 0.30 19.06 -20.54
C GLN A 7 -0.05 18.62 -19.13
N LEU A 8 -1.08 17.79 -19.04
CA LEU A 8 -1.43 17.13 -17.80
C LEU A 8 -0.19 16.43 -17.21
N PRO A 9 0.09 16.59 -15.90
CA PRO A 9 1.25 16.00 -15.27
C PRO A 9 1.32 14.49 -15.55
N ASN A 10 2.49 13.99 -15.97
CA ASN A 10 2.80 12.57 -16.10
C ASN A 10 4.04 12.29 -15.26
N LEU A 11 3.84 11.63 -14.12
CA LEU A 11 4.85 11.47 -13.08
C LEU A 11 5.08 9.99 -12.80
N SER A 12 6.29 9.65 -12.38
CA SER A 12 6.62 8.30 -11.93
C SER A 12 7.50 8.31 -10.70
N LEU A 13 7.37 7.28 -9.86
CA LEU A 13 8.26 7.04 -8.73
C LEU A 13 8.48 5.55 -8.51
N GLN A 14 9.48 5.20 -7.71
CA GLN A 14 9.63 3.88 -7.13
C GLN A 14 8.86 3.80 -5.81
N ALA A 15 7.93 2.86 -5.70
CA ALA A 15 7.20 2.50 -4.49
C ALA A 15 6.59 1.09 -4.63
N LEU A 16 6.30 0.44 -3.52
CA LEU A 16 5.71 -0.90 -3.46
C LEU A 16 6.56 -1.96 -4.19
N GLY A 17 7.88 -1.75 -4.26
CA GLY A 17 8.80 -2.62 -4.99
C GLY A 17 8.70 -2.53 -6.52
N THR A 18 8.05 -1.50 -7.07
CA THR A 18 7.86 -1.32 -8.52
C THR A 18 7.87 0.15 -8.93
N THR A 19 7.80 0.40 -10.24
CA THR A 19 7.59 1.75 -10.78
C THR A 19 6.10 2.05 -10.87
N VAL A 20 5.65 3.07 -10.14
CA VAL A 20 4.27 3.57 -10.19
C VAL A 20 4.22 4.82 -11.05
N ARG A 21 3.26 4.88 -11.97
CA ARG A 21 3.03 6.02 -12.86
C ARG A 21 1.65 6.61 -12.60
N ALA A 22 1.55 7.93 -12.61
CA ALA A 22 0.29 8.64 -12.50
C ALA A 22 0.23 9.78 -13.53
N GLN A 23 -0.93 9.94 -14.16
CA GLN A 23 -1.18 10.96 -15.16
C GLN A 23 -2.45 11.75 -14.81
N GLY A 24 -2.45 13.06 -15.11
CA GLY A 24 -3.60 13.93 -14.89
C GLY A 24 -3.40 14.92 -13.73
N ALA A 25 -4.41 15.77 -13.52
CA ALA A 25 -4.39 16.83 -12.52
C ALA A 25 -4.11 16.34 -11.09
N GLY A 26 -4.50 15.09 -10.77
CA GLY A 26 -4.27 14.47 -9.47
C GLY A 26 -2.98 13.67 -9.31
N ALA A 27 -2.10 13.63 -10.32
CA ALA A 27 -0.95 12.72 -10.35
C ALA A 27 -0.02 12.87 -9.13
N PHE A 28 0.28 14.11 -8.74
CA PHE A 28 1.12 14.36 -7.57
C PHE A 28 0.48 13.86 -6.26
N ALA A 29 -0.82 14.13 -6.07
CA ALA A 29 -1.55 13.71 -4.88
C ALA A 29 -1.64 12.17 -4.79
N ALA A 30 -1.92 11.51 -5.92
CA ALA A 30 -1.97 10.06 -6.01
C ALA A 30 -0.62 9.42 -5.66
N LEU A 31 0.47 9.92 -6.23
CA LEU A 31 1.82 9.42 -5.95
C LEU A 31 2.27 9.65 -4.51
N ARG A 32 1.90 10.80 -3.91
CA ARG A 32 2.12 11.06 -2.49
C ARG A 32 1.37 10.05 -1.62
N GLU A 33 0.13 9.75 -1.99
CA GLU A 33 -0.71 8.80 -1.26
C GLU A 33 -0.18 7.37 -1.34
N VAL A 34 0.28 6.93 -2.52
CA VAL A 34 0.96 5.64 -2.69
C VAL A 34 2.15 5.51 -1.74
N ARG A 35 2.98 6.55 -1.62
CA ARG A 35 4.11 6.55 -0.68
C ARG A 35 3.67 6.48 0.78
N ARG A 36 2.59 7.20 1.14
CA ARG A 36 2.04 7.16 2.49
C ARG A 36 1.55 5.76 2.84
N LEU A 37 0.80 5.12 1.95
CA LEU A 37 0.30 3.76 2.13
C LEU A 37 1.42 2.72 2.17
N GLU A 38 2.45 2.86 1.32
CA GLU A 38 3.66 2.01 1.40
C GLU A 38 4.33 2.09 2.77
N ALA A 39 4.42 3.29 3.36
CA ALA A 39 5.00 3.46 4.70
C ALA A 39 4.20 2.74 5.79
N LEU A 40 2.89 2.52 5.59
CA LEU A 40 2.04 1.76 6.52
C LEU A 40 2.14 0.24 6.31
N LEU A 41 2.18 -0.21 5.04
CA LEU A 41 1.93 -1.60 4.65
C LEU A 41 3.17 -2.37 4.23
N THR A 42 4.34 -1.74 4.12
CA THR A 42 5.56 -2.45 3.74
C THR A 42 6.03 -3.40 4.83
N ARG A 43 6.52 -4.58 4.43
CA ARG A 43 7.19 -5.54 5.32
C ARG A 43 8.72 -5.42 5.31
N PHE A 44 9.27 -4.59 4.41
CA PHE A 44 10.72 -4.57 4.12
C PHE A 44 11.49 -3.53 4.93
N ARG A 45 10.78 -2.64 5.64
CA ARG A 45 11.34 -1.59 6.50
C ARG A 45 10.38 -1.37 7.68
N PRO A 46 10.83 -0.74 8.78
CA PRO A 46 9.96 -0.45 9.92
C PRO A 46 8.68 0.27 9.50
N SER A 47 7.56 -0.30 9.90
CA SER A 47 6.19 0.13 9.59
C SER A 47 5.21 -0.38 10.67
N PRO A 48 4.00 0.20 10.74
CA PRO A 48 2.90 -0.34 11.54
C PRO A 48 2.60 -1.81 11.25
N LEU A 49 2.70 -2.26 9.99
CA LEU A 49 2.51 -3.67 9.67
C LEU A 49 3.63 -4.54 10.26
N THR A 50 4.90 -4.11 10.18
CA THR A 50 5.99 -4.88 10.80
C THR A 50 5.87 -4.92 12.33
N GLU A 51 5.37 -3.86 12.96
CA GLU A 51 5.11 -3.86 14.39
C GLU A 51 3.99 -4.83 14.76
N LEU A 52 2.89 -4.82 14.02
CA LEU A 52 1.80 -5.78 14.18
C LEU A 52 2.30 -7.22 14.02
N ASN A 53 3.10 -7.49 12.98
CA ASN A 53 3.66 -8.83 12.75
C ASN A 53 4.58 -9.27 13.90
N ALA A 54 5.36 -8.35 14.47
CA ALA A 54 6.29 -8.66 15.55
C ALA A 54 5.61 -8.86 16.91
N ARG A 55 4.57 -8.08 17.21
CA ARG A 55 3.90 -8.06 18.52
C ARG A 55 2.63 -8.90 18.57
N GLY A 56 2.02 -9.19 17.42
CA GLY A 56 0.68 -9.77 17.32
C GLY A 56 -0.45 -8.79 17.63
N GLU A 57 -0.15 -7.59 18.12
CA GLU A 57 -1.11 -6.53 18.43
C GLU A 57 -0.54 -5.15 18.12
N LEU A 58 -1.42 -4.19 17.85
CA LEU A 58 -1.08 -2.78 17.68
C LEU A 58 -2.07 -1.93 18.48
N ARG A 59 -1.56 -1.09 19.39
CA ARG A 59 -2.39 -0.11 20.10
C ARG A 59 -2.73 1.03 19.14
N ASP A 60 -4.01 1.36 19.03
CA ASP A 60 -4.53 2.41 18.14
C ASP A 60 -4.10 2.28 16.66
N PRO A 61 -4.53 1.20 15.97
CA PRO A 61 -4.05 0.94 14.61
C PRO A 61 -4.49 2.00 13.60
N PRO A 62 -3.62 2.44 12.67
CA PRO A 62 -3.99 3.34 11.59
C PRO A 62 -5.21 2.83 10.82
N ALA A 63 -6.15 3.73 10.51
CA ALA A 63 -7.42 3.36 9.89
C ALA A 63 -7.23 2.60 8.56
N ASP A 64 -6.28 3.03 7.73
CA ASP A 64 -6.00 2.38 6.44
C ASP A 64 -5.39 0.98 6.59
N LEU A 65 -4.54 0.79 7.61
CA LEU A 65 -4.01 -0.55 7.92
C LEU A 65 -5.15 -1.48 8.33
N ARG A 66 -6.04 -1.01 9.23
CA ARG A 66 -7.22 -1.78 9.65
C ARG A 66 -8.13 -2.11 8.47
N LEU A 67 -8.38 -1.14 7.58
CA LEU A 67 -9.19 -1.33 6.38
C LEU A 67 -8.57 -2.36 5.43
N ALA A 68 -7.27 -2.23 5.15
CA ALA A 68 -6.55 -3.15 4.28
C ALA A 68 -6.56 -4.59 4.83
N LEU A 69 -6.29 -4.76 6.13
CA LEU A 69 -6.32 -6.08 6.78
C LEU A 69 -7.73 -6.69 6.81
N THR A 70 -8.75 -5.88 7.10
CA THR A 70 -10.14 -6.33 7.09
C THR A 70 -10.52 -6.85 5.72
N HIS A 71 -10.17 -6.12 4.65
CA HIS A 71 -10.44 -6.54 3.29
C HIS A 71 -9.66 -7.81 2.91
N ALA A 72 -8.36 -7.89 3.26
CA ALA A 72 -7.55 -9.06 2.95
C ALA A 72 -8.04 -10.33 3.67
N LEU A 73 -8.52 -10.21 4.91
CA LEU A 73 -9.12 -11.31 5.67
C LEU A 73 -10.50 -11.71 5.11
N ASP A 74 -11.30 -10.76 4.66
CA ASP A 74 -12.56 -11.05 3.95
C ASP A 74 -12.29 -11.83 2.65
N ILE A 75 -11.27 -11.44 1.87
CA ILE A 75 -10.83 -12.21 0.70
C ILE A 75 -10.37 -13.61 1.11
N ALA A 76 -9.57 -13.74 2.17
CA ALA A 76 -9.13 -15.04 2.66
C ALA A 76 -10.30 -15.95 3.03
N TRP A 77 -11.31 -15.40 3.69
CA TRP A 77 -12.51 -16.14 4.02
C TRP A 77 -13.27 -16.58 2.76
N ARG A 78 -13.52 -15.66 1.82
CA ARG A 78 -14.24 -15.95 0.56
C ARG A 78 -13.53 -16.96 -0.33
N THR A 79 -12.20 -16.97 -0.27
CA THR A 79 -11.36 -17.88 -1.06
C THR A 79 -10.98 -19.15 -0.30
N GLN A 80 -11.55 -19.39 0.88
CA GLN A 80 -11.24 -20.52 1.76
C GLN A 80 -9.72 -20.67 2.02
N GLY A 81 -9.02 -19.54 2.14
CA GLY A 81 -7.59 -19.47 2.41
C GLY A 81 -6.69 -19.59 1.18
N LEU A 82 -7.21 -19.74 -0.04
CA LEU A 82 -6.40 -19.77 -1.27
C LEU A 82 -5.60 -18.47 -1.46
N ILE A 83 -6.19 -17.33 -1.10
CA ILE A 83 -5.50 -16.05 -0.99
C ILE A 83 -5.49 -15.67 0.48
N THR A 84 -4.32 -15.57 1.11
CA THR A 84 -4.24 -15.20 2.53
C THR A 84 -3.16 -14.14 2.78
N PRO A 85 -3.43 -13.12 3.61
CA PRO A 85 -2.40 -12.18 4.05
C PRO A 85 -1.46 -12.78 5.10
N ALA A 86 -1.80 -13.93 5.69
CA ALA A 86 -1.07 -14.56 6.79
C ALA A 86 -0.01 -15.58 6.32
N VAL A 87 0.73 -15.27 5.24
CA VAL A 87 1.75 -16.17 4.67
C VAL A 87 3.15 -15.97 5.25
N LEU A 88 3.38 -14.93 6.06
CA LEU A 88 4.74 -14.55 6.46
C LEU A 88 5.52 -15.72 7.11
N GLY A 89 4.90 -16.42 8.06
CA GLY A 89 5.53 -17.58 8.70
C GLY A 89 5.85 -18.73 7.74
N ALA A 90 5.12 -18.88 6.64
CA ALA A 90 5.42 -19.87 5.61
C ALA A 90 6.52 -19.42 4.64
N LEU A 91 6.75 -18.12 4.48
CA LEU A 91 7.81 -17.56 3.64
C LEU A 91 9.17 -17.51 4.35
N GLU A 92 9.18 -17.57 5.68
CA GLU A 92 10.38 -17.50 6.53
C GLU A 92 10.84 -18.86 7.07
N ALA A 93 10.07 -19.94 6.81
CA ALA A 93 10.38 -21.32 7.19
C ALA A 93 11.26 -22.02 6.14
#